data_AF-A0A7W7ELQ4-F1
#
_entry.id   AF-A0A7W7ELQ4-F1
#
_cell.length_a   1.000
_cell.length_b   1.000
_cell.length_c   1.000
_cell.angle_alpha   90.00
_cell.angle_beta   90.00
_cell.angle_gamma   90.00
#
_symmetry.space_group_name_H-M   'P 1'
#
loop_
_entity.id
_entity.type
_entity.pdbx_description
1 polymer ?
#
loop_
_entity_poly.entity_id
_entity_poly.type
_entity_poly.pdbx_seq_one_letter_code
_entity_poly.pdbx_strand_id
1 'polypeptide(L)'
;MTLARARVFHKLSKRDGINQRELADELELETPTLVRILDAMEAQSFIERRAVQSDRRAKQIFMTESGKVVAAEVEALATGVRADILQGISDEDVGMALKVIRAMTANLQNVGKS
;
A
#
# COMPACT_ATOMS: atom_id res chain seq x y z
N MET A 1 -12.60 -2.23 -8.72
CA MET A 1 -11.36 -1.80 -8.03
C MET A 1 -10.28 -2.84 -8.34
N THR A 2 -9.12 -2.48 -8.88
CA THR A 2 -8.01 -3.44 -9.08
C THR A 2 -7.19 -3.58 -7.80
N LEU A 3 -6.58 -4.75 -7.56
CA LEU A 3 -5.77 -5.01 -6.36
C LEU A 3 -4.64 -3.98 -6.20
N ALA A 4 -3.95 -3.63 -7.28
CA ALA A 4 -2.88 -2.63 -7.25
C ALA A 4 -3.39 -1.25 -6.77
N ARG A 5 -4.57 -0.80 -7.23
CA ARG A 5 -5.15 0.47 -6.79
C ARG A 5 -5.55 0.43 -5.32
N ALA A 6 -6.13 -0.68 -4.85
CA ALA A 6 -6.45 -0.87 -3.43
C ALA A 6 -5.20 -0.83 -2.54
N ARG A 7 -4.09 -1.44 -3.00
CA ARG A 7 -2.79 -1.38 -2.31
C ARG A 7 -2.24 0.05 -2.23
N VAL A 8 -2.38 0.86 -3.29
CA VAL A 8 -2.01 2.28 -3.28
C VAL A 8 -2.85 3.07 -2.27
N PHE A 9 -4.18 2.91 -2.26
CA PHE A 9 -5.05 3.55 -1.26
C PHE A 9 -4.65 3.18 0.17
N HIS A 10 -4.46 1.89 0.45
CA HIS A 10 -4.07 1.40 1.77
C HIS A 10 -2.69 1.93 2.20
N LYS A 11 -1.75 2.07 1.27
CA LYS A 11 -0.41 2.58 1.60
C LYS A 11 -0.43 4.07 1.90
N LEU A 12 -1.08 4.86 1.04
CA LEU A 12 -1.17 6.31 1.21
C LEU A 12 -1.99 6.71 2.44
N SER A 13 -3.04 5.95 2.80
CA SER A 13 -3.83 6.25 4.01
C SER A 13 -3.03 6.13 5.31
N LYS A 14 -1.94 5.34 5.31
CA LYS A 14 -1.02 5.18 6.44
C LYS A 14 0.16 6.14 6.40
N ARG A 15 0.56 6.59 5.22
CA ARG A 15 1.75 7.43 5.01
C ARG A 15 1.57 8.31 3.77
N ASP A 16 1.11 9.53 4.01
CA ASP A 16 1.14 10.60 3.02
C ASP A 16 2.56 11.18 2.85
N GLY A 17 2.76 11.94 1.78
CA GLY A 17 4.03 12.62 1.49
C GLY A 17 5.12 11.66 1.01
N ILE A 18 4.79 10.41 0.69
CA ILE A 18 5.72 9.47 0.07
C ILE A 18 6.00 9.91 -1.38
N ASN A 19 7.24 9.73 -1.83
CA ASN A 19 7.57 9.99 -3.22
C ASN A 19 7.14 8.80 -4.10
N GLN A 20 6.91 9.06 -5.39
CA GLN A 20 6.42 8.04 -6.31
C GLN A 20 7.35 6.83 -6.45
N ARG A 21 8.68 7.04 -6.40
CA ARG A 21 9.66 5.96 -6.56
C ARG A 21 9.65 5.03 -5.35
N GLU A 22 9.70 5.60 -4.15
CA GLU A 22 9.55 4.86 -2.89
C GLU A 22 8.23 4.11 -2.86
N LEU A 23 7.13 4.72 -3.31
CA LEU A 23 5.84 4.04 -3.37
C LEU A 23 5.84 2.88 -4.38
N ALA A 24 6.55 3.00 -5.50
CA ALA A 24 6.70 1.92 -6.47
C ALA A 24 7.50 0.76 -5.88
N ASP A 25 8.63 1.07 -5.26
CA ASP A 25 9.51 0.11 -4.61
C ASP A 25 8.79 -0.64 -3.47
N GLU A 26 8.10 0.09 -2.58
CA GLU A 26 7.34 -0.51 -1.47
C GLU A 26 6.15 -1.37 -1.92
N LEU A 27 5.57 -1.07 -3.08
CA LEU A 27 4.46 -1.84 -3.64
C LEU A 27 4.93 -2.94 -4.60
N GLU A 28 6.24 -3.04 -4.85
CA GLU A 28 6.82 -3.95 -5.86
C GLU A 28 6.13 -3.77 -7.22
N LEU A 29 5.90 -2.51 -7.60
CA LEU A 29 5.27 -2.14 -8.87
C LEU A 29 6.31 -1.47 -9.77
N GLU A 30 6.28 -1.82 -11.05
CA GLU A 30 6.99 -1.05 -12.06
C GLU A 30 6.53 0.41 -12.05
N THR A 31 7.48 1.34 -12.15
CA THR A 31 7.19 2.79 -12.08
C THR A 31 6.11 3.22 -13.08
N PRO A 32 6.11 2.80 -14.37
CA PRO A 32 5.05 3.14 -15.31
C PRO A 32 3.65 2.66 -14.88
N THR A 33 3.58 1.49 -14.22
CA THR A 33 2.32 0.95 -13.70
C THR A 33 1.78 1.83 -12.58
N LEU A 34 2.64 2.23 -11.64
CA LEU A 34 2.25 3.12 -10.56
C LEU A 34 1.82 4.50 -11.08
N VAL A 35 2.56 5.08 -12.03
CA VAL A 35 2.19 6.37 -12.67
C VAL A 35 0.75 6.33 -13.17
N ARG A 36 0.40 5.31 -13.95
CA ARG A 36 -0.94 5.19 -14.53
C ARG A 36 -2.04 5.06 -13.46
N ILE A 37 -1.74 4.41 -12.34
CA ILE A 37 -2.66 4.31 -11.19
C ILE A 37 -2.83 5.69 -10.53
N LEU A 38 -1.73 6.39 -10.27
CA LEU A 38 -1.75 7.70 -9.64
C LEU A 38 -2.43 8.74 -10.54
N ASP A 39 -2.20 8.71 -11.86
CA ASP A 39 -2.84 9.62 -12.82
C ASP A 39 -4.36 9.44 -12.77
N ALA A 40 -4.84 8.19 -12.73
CA ALA A 40 -6.27 7.90 -12.60
C ALA A 40 -6.84 8.34 -11.25
N MET A 41 -6.09 8.22 -10.15
CA MET A 41 -6.51 8.67 -8.82
C MET A 41 -6.56 10.19 -8.71
N GLU A 42 -5.60 10.88 -9.30
CA GLU A 42 -5.51 12.35 -9.35
C GLU A 42 -6.63 12.93 -10.23
N ALA A 43 -6.92 12.30 -11.37
CA ALA A 43 -8.06 12.66 -12.23
C ALA A 43 -9.42 12.51 -11.52
N GLN A 44 -9.51 11.61 -10.53
CA GLN A 44 -10.69 11.45 -9.66
C GLN A 44 -10.62 12.31 -8.39
N SER A 45 -9.62 13.20 -8.28
CA SER A 45 -9.39 14.08 -7.13
C SER A 45 -9.14 13.33 -5.81
N PHE A 46 -8.76 12.06 -5.84
CA PHE A 46 -8.45 11.29 -4.62
C PHE A 46 -7.07 11.60 -4.04
N ILE A 47 -6.15 12.06 -4.89
CA ILE A 47 -4.80 12.45 -4.49
C ILE A 47 -4.43 13.78 -5.16
N GLU A 48 -3.38 14.40 -4.64
CA GLU A 48 -2.68 15.51 -5.25
C GLU A 48 -1.17 15.26 -5.21
N ARG A 49 -0.44 15.68 -6.25
CA ARG A 49 1.02 15.62 -6.28
C ARG A 49 1.63 16.99 -6.09
N ARG A 50 2.35 17.18 -4.99
CA ARG A 50 3.01 18.44 -4.64
C ARG A 50 4.50 18.35 -4.94
N ALA A 51 5.04 19.39 -5.57
CA ALA A 51 6.49 19.51 -5.77
C ALA A 51 7.18 19.84 -4.44
N VAL A 52 8.31 19.20 -4.17
CA VAL A 52 9.11 19.53 -2.98
C VAL A 52 9.96 20.77 -3.27
N GLN A 53 9.99 21.74 -2.35
CA GLN A 53 10.75 22.99 -2.55
C GLN A 53 12.26 22.77 -2.74
N SER A 54 12.81 21.71 -2.12
CA SER A 54 14.23 21.35 -2.22
C SER A 54 14.59 20.53 -3.47
N ASP A 55 13.62 19.85 -4.09
CA ASP A 55 13.81 19.09 -5.32
C ASP A 55 12.54 19.08 -6.16
N ARG A 56 12.51 19.92 -7.21
CA ARG A 56 11.41 20.01 -8.17
C ARG A 56 11.18 18.70 -8.96
N ARG A 57 12.15 17.78 -8.97
CA ARG A 57 12.02 16.46 -9.63
C ARG A 57 11.33 15.46 -8.73
N ALA A 58 11.32 15.68 -7.41
CA ALA A 58 10.60 14.87 -6.44
C ALA A 58 9.18 15.44 -6.24
N LYS A 59 8.17 14.70 -6.71
CA LYS A 59 6.77 14.94 -6.35
C LYS A 59 6.39 14.03 -5.19
N GLN A 60 5.83 14.62 -4.14
CA GLN A 60 5.22 13.91 -3.02
C GLN A 60 3.73 13.76 -3.26
N ILE A 61 3.20 12.60 -2.90
CA ILE A 61 1.79 12.25 -3.10
C ILE A 61 1.06 12.46 -1.78
N PHE A 62 -0.05 13.19 -1.82
CA PHE A 62 -0.90 13.44 -0.66
C PHE A 62 -2.32 13.03 -0.98
N MET A 63 -2.99 12.36 -0.04
CA MET A 63 -4.39 12.03 -0.17
C MET A 63 -5.27 13.26 0.10
N THR A 64 -6.28 13.47 -0.74
CA THR A 64 -7.32 14.48 -0.47
C THR A 64 -8.35 13.92 0.51
N GLU A 65 -9.23 14.77 1.03
CA GLU A 65 -10.34 14.31 1.88
C GLU A 65 -11.23 13.27 1.18
N SER A 66 -11.52 13.46 -0.12
CA SER A 66 -12.29 12.46 -0.88
C SER A 66 -11.53 11.14 -1.04
N GLY A 67 -10.20 11.19 -1.21
CA GLY A 67 -9.38 9.99 -1.24
C GLY A 67 -9.37 9.23 0.07
N LYS A 68 -9.39 9.95 1.21
CA LYS A 68 -9.43 9.35 2.55
C LYS A 68 -10.73 8.60 2.79
N VAL A 69 -11.86 9.14 2.33
CA VAL A 69 -13.15 8.45 2.39
C VAL A 69 -13.09 7.12 1.62
N VAL A 70 -12.60 7.15 0.38
CA VAL A 70 -12.46 5.92 -0.44
C VAL A 70 -11.47 4.94 0.18
N ALA A 71 -10.37 5.42 0.77
CA ALA A 71 -9.42 4.55 1.45
C ALA A 71 -10.05 3.85 2.68
N ALA A 72 -10.92 4.54 3.42
CA ALA A 72 -11.66 3.95 4.54
C ALA A 72 -12.64 2.87 4.06
N GLU A 73 -13.35 3.09 2.94
CA GLU A 73 -14.22 2.08 2.33
C GLU A 73 -13.43 0.83 1.90
N VAL A 74 -12.25 1.03 1.30
CA VAL A 74 -11.35 -0.06 0.92
C VAL A 74 -10.89 -0.84 2.15
N GLU A 75 -10.53 -0.17 3.24
CA GLU A 75 -10.10 -0.84 4.47
C GLU A 75 -11.25 -1.60 5.14
N ALA A 76 -12.46 -1.05 5.14
CA ALA A 76 -13.65 -1.72 5.67
C ALA A 76 -13.94 -3.02 4.88
N LEU A 77 -13.89 -2.96 3.54
CA LEU A 77 -14.05 -4.13 2.69
C LEU A 77 -12.96 -5.18 2.96
N ALA A 78 -11.70 -4.74 3.05
CA ALA A 78 -10.58 -5.64 3.36
C ALA A 78 -10.72 -6.29 4.74
N THR A 79 -11.23 -5.55 5.72
CA THR A 79 -11.48 -6.05 7.08
C THR A 79 -12.56 -7.12 7.10
N GLY A 80 -13.67 -6.91 6.38
CA GLY A 80 -14.71 -7.93 6.24
C GLY A 80 -14.17 -9.23 5.63
N VAL A 81 -13.46 -9.12 4.51
CA VAL A 81 -12.84 -10.29 3.86
C VAL A 81 -11.84 -11.01 4.78
N ARG A 82 -11.04 -10.27 5.55
CA ARG A 82 -10.12 -10.88 6.55
C ARG A 82 -10.89 -11.63 7.62
N ALA A 83 -11.98 -11.06 8.13
CA ALA A 83 -12.80 -11.70 9.15
C ALA A 83 -13.40 -13.02 8.62
N ASP A 84 -13.89 -13.03 7.38
CA ASP A 84 -14.43 -14.23 6.73
C ASP A 84 -13.35 -15.31 6.54
N ILE A 85 -12.16 -14.93 6.07
CA ILE A 85 -11.04 -15.87 5.86
C ILE A 85 -10.53 -16.46 7.18
N LEU A 86 -10.55 -15.67 8.25
CA LEU A 86 -10.05 -16.08 9.57
C LEU A 86 -11.12 -16.72 10.44
N GLN A 87 -12.35 -16.91 9.93
CA GLN A 87 -13.44 -17.49 10.69
C GLN A 87 -13.05 -18.88 11.23
N GLY A 88 -13.15 -19.06 12.55
CA GLY A 88 -12.81 -20.32 13.22
C GLY A 88 -11.32 -20.52 13.52
N ILE A 89 -10.47 -19.55 13.22
CA ILE A 89 -9.05 -19.56 13.58
C ILE A 89 -8.85 -18.63 14.79
N SER A 90 -8.15 -19.11 15.82
CA SER A 90 -7.87 -18.31 17.01
C SER A 90 -6.82 -17.23 16.72
N ASP A 91 -6.86 -16.11 17.44
CA ASP A 91 -5.82 -15.07 17.34
C ASP A 91 -4.42 -15.62 17.69
N GLU A 92 -4.34 -16.63 18.56
CA GLU A 92 -3.10 -17.32 18.90
C GLU A 92 -2.53 -18.08 17.70
N ASP A 93 -3.37 -18.85 16.98
CA ASP A 93 -2.96 -19.59 15.79
C ASP A 93 -2.54 -18.64 14.66
N VAL A 94 -3.28 -17.54 14.45
CA VAL A 94 -2.90 -16.49 13.50
C VAL A 94 -1.55 -15.90 13.88
N GLY A 95 -1.34 -15.58 15.17
CA GLY A 95 -0.07 -15.07 15.68
C GLY A 95 1.09 -16.05 15.44
N MET A 96 0.86 -17.34 15.68
CA MET A 96 1.86 -18.39 15.45
C MET A 96 2.20 -18.54 13.97
N ALA A 97 1.20 -18.58 13.09
CA ALA A 97 1.40 -18.65 11.65
C ALA A 97 2.20 -17.45 11.13
N LEU A 98 1.84 -16.23 11.55
CA LEU A 98 2.59 -15.01 11.19
C LEU A 98 4.04 -15.06 11.68
N LYS A 99 4.29 -15.57 12.88
CA LYS A 99 5.64 -15.73 13.41
C LYS A 99 6.48 -16.66 12.53
N VAL A 100 5.94 -17.81 12.13
CA VAL A 100 6.64 -18.78 11.27
C VAL A 100 6.90 -18.19 9.88
N ILE A 101 5.89 -17.57 9.25
CA ILE A 101 6.04 -16.94 7.92
C ILE A 101 7.14 -15.88 7.95
N ARG A 102 7.15 -14.99 8.96
CA ARG A 102 8.18 -13.95 9.08
C ARG A 102 9.58 -14.53 9.22
N ALA A 103 9.74 -15.60 10.00
CA ALA A 103 11.03 -16.29 10.12
C ALA A 103 11.49 -16.88 8.78
N MET A 104 10.58 -17.49 8.01
CA MET A 104 10.87 -17.99 6.66
C MET A 104 11.28 -16.86 5.71
N THR A 105 10.57 -15.72 5.72
CA THR A 105 10.91 -14.55 4.89
C THR A 105 12.28 -13.99 5.23
N ALA A 106 12.63 -13.89 6.53
CA ALA A 106 13.94 -13.45 6.96
C ALA A 106 15.06 -14.40 6.49
N ASN A 107 14.81 -15.71 6.55
CA ASN A 107 15.76 -16.71 6.06
C ASN A 107 15.96 -16.60 4.54
N LEU A 108 14.89 -16.39 3.76
CA LEU A 108 14.99 -16.21 2.30
C LEU A 108 15.90 -15.04 1.90
N GLN A 109 15.90 -13.93 2.65
CA GLN A 109 16.79 -12.80 2.40
C GLN A 109 18.27 -13.13 2.63
N ASN A 110 18.56 -14.20 3.39
CA ASN A 110 19.92 -14.67 3.66
C ASN A 110 20.38 -15.74 2.65
N VAL A 111 19.46 -16.48 2.04
CA VAL A 111 19.79 -17.52 1.04
C VAL A 111 20.43 -16.93 -0.22
N GLY A 112 20.05 -15.70 -0.63
CA GLY A 112 20.63 -15.03 -1.80
C GLY A 112 21.96 -14.29 -1.56
N LYS A 113 22.56 -14.39 -0.36
CA LYS A 113 23.80 -13.69 0.02
C LYS A 113 24.98 -14.63 0.32
N SER A 114 24.81 -15.94 0.12
CA SER A 114 25.88 -16.96 0.17
C SER A 114 26.25 -17.38 -1.25
#